data_AF-A0A162I3C3-F1
#
_entry.id   AF-A0A162I3C3-F1
#
_cell.length_a   1.000
_cell.length_b   1.000
_cell.length_c   1.000
_cell.angle_alpha   90.00
_cell.angle_beta   90.00
_cell.angle_gamma   90.00
#
_symmetry.space_group_name_H-M   'P 1'
#
loop_
_entity.id
_entity.type
_entity.pdbx_description
1 polymer ?
#
loop_
_entity_poly.entity_id
_entity_poly.type
_entity_poly.pdbx_seq_one_letter_code
_entity_poly.pdbx_strand_id
1 'polypeptide(L)'
;MADLDQIIRGSERRIQECVNRRNGVMVNLGKIDTELAESNRVLATMQQNLATAHVTRPRTRELDAETGRLAAECRIFRETLATLAATKTACLNHLSDLDEQLATERRILQAAQRARR
;
A
#
# COMPACT_ATOMS: atom_id res chain seq x y z
N MET A 1 35.96 -20.00 -16.91
CA MET A 1 35.27 -18.85 -17.53
C MET A 1 33.77 -19.09 -17.75
N ALA A 2 33.34 -20.26 -18.25
CA ALA A 2 31.91 -20.55 -18.50
C ALA A 2 30.98 -20.38 -17.27
N ASP A 3 31.50 -20.67 -16.07
CA ASP A 3 30.76 -20.57 -14.80
C ASP A 3 30.44 -19.12 -14.40
N LEU A 4 31.39 -18.19 -14.61
CA LEU A 4 31.20 -16.76 -14.36
C LEU A 4 30.17 -16.14 -15.32
N ASP A 5 30.17 -16.55 -16.59
CA ASP A 5 29.17 -16.10 -17.56
C ASP A 5 27.76 -16.59 -17.24
N GLN A 6 27.63 -17.77 -16.62
CA GLN A 6 26.35 -18.27 -16.12
C GLN A 6 25.87 -17.47 -14.91
N ILE A 7 26.77 -17.16 -13.97
CA ILE A 7 26.46 -16.32 -12.79
C ILE A 7 26.03 -14.92 -13.21
N ILE A 8 26.74 -14.29 -14.16
CA ILE A 8 26.41 -12.96 -14.68
C ILE A 8 25.00 -12.95 -15.28
N ARG A 9 24.73 -13.83 -16.25
CA ARG A 9 23.41 -13.90 -16.91
C ARG A 9 22.29 -14.25 -15.93
N GLY A 10 22.56 -15.12 -14.96
CA GLY A 10 21.61 -15.46 -13.91
C GLY A 10 21.27 -14.25 -13.03
N SER A 11 22.28 -13.47 -12.63
CA SER A 11 22.10 -12.29 -11.80
C SER A 11 21.38 -11.17 -12.55
N GLU A 12 21.72 -10.93 -13.82
CA GLU A 12 21.00 -9.98 -14.68
C GLU A 12 19.51 -10.32 -14.80
N ARG A 13 19.17 -11.61 -14.98
CA ARG A 13 17.78 -12.06 -15.02
C ARG A 13 17.06 -11.79 -13.69
N ARG A 14 17.65 -12.19 -12.56
CA ARG A 14 17.05 -11.98 -11.23
C ARG A 14 16.87 -10.50 -10.90
N ILE A 15 17.82 -9.64 -11.30
CA ILE A 15 17.68 -8.18 -11.19
C ILE A 15 16.46 -7.72 -11.98
N GLN A 16 16.31 -8.13 -13.24
CA GLN A 16 15.19 -7.72 -14.08
C GLN A 16 13.84 -8.17 -13.50
N GLU A 17 13.75 -9.42 -13.05
CA GLU A 17 12.56 -9.96 -12.39
C GLU A 17 12.22 -9.18 -11.12
N CYS A 18 13.22 -8.84 -10.31
CA CYS A 18 13.02 -8.08 -9.08
C CYS A 18 12.57 -6.64 -9.37
N VAL A 19 13.14 -5.97 -10.39
CA VAL A 19 12.67 -4.66 -10.87
C VAL A 19 11.20 -4.72 -11.31
N ASN A 20 10.82 -5.74 -12.07
CA ASN A 20 9.44 -5.91 -12.53
C ASN A 20 8.46 -6.08 -11.36
N ARG A 21 8.83 -6.93 -10.38
CA ARG A 21 8.04 -7.11 -9.15
C ARG A 21 7.91 -5.81 -8.36
N ARG A 22 9.02 -5.10 -8.16
CA ARG A 22 9.05 -3.80 -7.46
C ARG A 22 8.12 -2.79 -8.12
N ASN A 23 8.17 -2.68 -9.45
CA ASN A 23 7.28 -1.79 -10.20
C ASN A 23 5.80 -2.16 -10.00
N GLY A 24 5.48 -3.46 -10.01
CA GLY A 24 4.12 -3.93 -9.70
C GLY A 24 3.64 -3.52 -8.31
N VAL A 25 4.49 -3.65 -7.29
CA VAL A 25 4.17 -3.23 -5.92
C VAL A 25 3.99 -1.72 -5.83
N MET A 26 4.83 -0.93 -6.50
CA MET A 26 4.69 0.54 -6.54
C MET A 26 3.35 0.97 -7.16
N VAL A 27 2.92 0.32 -8.25
CA VAL A 27 1.61 0.59 -8.86
C VAL A 27 0.47 0.31 -7.88
N ASN A 28 0.54 -0.81 -7.15
CA ASN A 28 -0.47 -1.14 -6.15
C ASN A 28 -0.48 -0.13 -4.99
N LEU A 29 0.69 0.33 -4.55
CA LEU A 29 0.81 1.38 -3.53
C LEU A 29 0.12 2.68 -3.95
N GLY A 30 0.29 3.11 -5.20
CA GLY A 30 -0.39 4.30 -5.72
C GLY A 30 -1.92 4.17 -5.74
N LYS A 31 -2.44 2.98 -6.05
CA LYS A 31 -3.89 2.69 -5.96
C LYS A 31 -4.38 2.76 -4.52
N ILE A 32 -3.68 2.11 -3.60
CA ILE A 32 -4.00 2.13 -2.16
C ILE A 32 -4.00 3.56 -1.61
N ASP A 33 -3.03 4.39 -2.01
CA ASP A 33 -2.96 5.79 -1.59
C ASP A 33 -4.15 6.61 -2.09
N THR A 34 -4.59 6.34 -3.32
CA THR A 34 -5.76 6.99 -3.91
C THR A 34 -7.03 6.58 -3.15
N GLU A 35 -7.22 5.29 -2.92
CA GLU A 35 -8.36 4.74 -2.17
C GLU A 35 -8.39 5.24 -0.72
N LEU A 36 -7.23 5.35 -0.04
CA LEU A 36 -7.12 5.92 1.30
C LEU A 36 -7.52 7.39 1.31
N ALA A 37 -7.05 8.18 0.34
CA ALA A 37 -7.36 9.60 0.27
C ALA A 37 -8.86 9.84 0.02
N GLU A 38 -9.45 9.08 -0.91
CA GLU A 38 -10.89 9.15 -1.21
C GLU A 38 -11.74 8.71 -0.02
N SER A 39 -11.41 7.56 0.58
CA SER A 39 -12.14 7.02 1.73
C SER A 39 -12.08 7.93 2.95
N ASN A 40 -10.93 8.58 3.20
CA ASN A 40 -10.81 9.57 4.27
C ASN A 40 -11.68 10.81 4.03
N ARG A 41 -11.80 11.29 2.78
CA ARG A 41 -12.70 12.41 2.44
C ARG A 41 -14.16 12.05 2.67
N VAL A 42 -14.58 10.85 2.25
CA VAL A 42 -15.95 10.35 2.47
C VAL A 42 -16.24 10.29 3.96
N LEU A 43 -15.33 9.70 4.75
CA LEU A 43 -15.49 9.60 6.19
C LEU A 43 -15.58 10.97 6.88
N ALA A 44 -14.77 11.95 6.45
CA ALA A 44 -14.83 13.31 6.98
C ALA A 44 -16.20 13.97 6.72
N THR A 45 -16.75 13.82 5.51
CA THR A 45 -18.10 14.31 5.16
C THR A 45 -19.17 13.65 6.01
N MET A 46 -19.10 12.32 6.21
CA MET A 46 -20.06 11.60 7.06
C MET A 46 -20.02 12.06 8.51
N GLN A 47 -18.82 12.29 9.05
CA GLN A 47 -18.64 12.81 10.41
C GLN A 47 -19.17 14.24 10.55
N GLN A 48 -18.96 15.09 9.54
CA GLN A 48 -19.52 16.43 9.51
C GLN A 48 -21.04 16.43 9.47
N ASN A 49 -21.64 15.54 8.67
CA ASN A 49 -23.09 15.36 8.62
C ASN A 49 -23.65 14.89 9.96
N LEU A 50 -22.98 13.94 10.61
CA LEU A 50 -23.36 13.44 11.93
C LEU A 50 -23.27 14.55 12.99
N ALA A 51 -22.19 15.31 13.01
CA ALA A 51 -22.03 16.45 13.92
C ALA A 51 -23.11 17.52 13.69
N THR A 52 -23.41 17.82 12.42
CA THR A 52 -24.46 18.78 12.05
C THR A 52 -25.83 18.30 12.53
N ALA A 53 -26.17 17.03 12.30
CA ALA A 53 -27.43 16.44 12.75
C ALA A 53 -27.61 16.52 14.27
N HIS A 54 -26.54 16.33 15.05
CA HIS A 54 -26.58 16.44 16.51
C HIS A 54 -26.75 17.87 17.03
N VAL A 55 -26.34 18.88 16.27
CA VAL A 55 -26.34 20.28 16.73
C VAL A 55 -27.58 21.05 16.25
N THR A 56 -28.03 20.83 15.02
CA THR A 56 -29.00 21.73 14.36
C THR A 56 -30.41 21.18 14.29
N ARG A 57 -30.63 19.88 14.49
CA ARG A 57 -31.94 19.25 14.33
C ARG A 57 -32.59 18.94 15.69
N PRO A 58 -33.91 19.17 15.84
CA PRO A 58 -34.65 18.71 17.02
C PRO A 58 -34.50 17.20 17.21
N ARG A 59 -34.30 16.75 18.45
CA ARG A 59 -34.15 15.33 18.74
C ARG A 59 -35.48 14.60 18.54
N THR A 60 -35.55 13.79 17.49
CA THR A 60 -36.69 12.92 17.17
C THR A 60 -36.23 11.47 17.10
N ARG A 61 -37.15 10.52 17.27
CA ARG A 61 -36.84 9.08 17.11
C ARG A 61 -36.27 8.75 15.73
N GLU A 62 -36.75 9.45 14.70
CA GLU A 62 -36.26 9.30 13.32
C GLU A 62 -34.81 9.78 13.18
N LEU A 63 -34.49 10.93 13.78
CA LEU A 63 -33.12 11.45 13.81
C LEU A 63 -32.18 10.54 14.60
N ASP A 64 -32.62 9.99 15.73
CA ASP A 64 -31.84 9.04 16.52
C ASP A 64 -31.56 7.74 15.71
N ALA A 65 -32.53 7.26 14.93
CA ALA A 65 -32.35 6.12 14.04
C ALA A 65 -31.41 6.43 12.85
N GLU A 66 -31.51 7.62 12.26
CA GLU A 66 -30.62 8.08 11.18
C GLU A 66 -29.17 8.23 11.68
N THR A 67 -28.96 8.93 12.81
CA THR A 67 -27.64 9.11 13.42
C THR A 67 -27.03 7.78 13.86
N GLY A 68 -27.84 6.84 14.38
CA GLY A 68 -27.40 5.49 14.70
C GLY A 68 -26.89 4.71 13.47
N ARG A 69 -27.62 4.78 12.35
CA ARG A 69 -27.18 4.16 11.08
C ARG A 69 -25.89 4.79 10.57
N LEU A 70 -25.83 6.13 10.52
CA LEU A 70 -24.64 6.85 10.04
C LEU A 70 -23.41 6.60 10.92
N ALA A 71 -23.60 6.46 12.24
CA ALA A 71 -22.52 6.09 13.16
C ALA A 71 -22.00 4.66 12.90
N ALA A 72 -22.90 3.71 12.63
CA ALA A 72 -22.52 2.35 12.28
C ALA A 72 -21.74 2.29 10.95
N GLU A 73 -22.19 3.03 9.93
CA GLU A 73 -21.48 3.15 8.66
C GLU A 73 -20.10 3.80 8.83
N CYS A 74 -20.00 4.89 9.60
CA CYS A 74 -18.71 5.52 9.94
C CYS A 74 -17.75 4.53 10.59
N ARG A 75 -18.24 3.66 11.47
CA ARG A 75 -17.41 2.62 12.12
C ARG A 75 -16.88 1.62 11.11
N ILE A 76 -17.75 1.08 10.24
CA ILE A 76 -17.35 0.13 9.19
C ILE A 76 -16.30 0.79 8.27
N PHE A 77 -16.51 2.05 7.87
CA PHE A 77 -15.56 2.78 7.04
C PHE A 77 -14.18 2.94 7.71
N ARG A 78 -14.14 3.20 9.03
CA ARG A 78 -12.89 3.27 9.79
C ARG A 78 -12.16 1.92 9.83
N GLU A 79 -12.88 0.81 9.97
CA GLU A 79 -12.30 -0.54 9.94
C GLU A 79 -11.72 -0.88 8.57
N THR A 80 -12.43 -0.53 7.48
CA THR A 80 -11.93 -0.68 6.10
C THR A 80 -10.68 0.17 5.87
N LEU A 81 -10.67 1.43 6.33
CA LEU A 81 -9.49 2.30 6.25
C LEU A 81 -8.29 1.73 7.02
N ALA A 82 -8.52 1.18 8.21
CA ALA A 82 -7.47 0.53 9.00
C ALA A 82 -6.88 -0.68 8.26
N THR A 83 -7.74 -1.49 7.65
CA THR A 83 -7.32 -2.64 6.82
C THR A 83 -6.51 -2.19 5.61
N LEU A 84 -6.95 -1.14 4.91
CA LEU A 84 -6.26 -0.59 3.76
C LEU A 84 -4.89 0.00 4.13
N ALA A 85 -4.80 0.68 5.28
CA ALA A 85 -3.54 1.19 5.83
C ALA A 85 -2.57 0.07 6.24
N ALA A 86 -3.09 -1.03 6.79
CA ALA A 86 -2.28 -2.23 7.07
C ALA A 86 -1.73 -2.84 5.78
N THR A 87 -2.55 -2.97 4.73
CA THR A 87 -2.13 -3.43 3.41
C THR A 87 -1.06 -2.52 2.81
N LYS A 88 -1.21 -1.19 2.93
CA LYS A 88 -0.18 -0.22 2.51
C LYS A 88 1.16 -0.51 3.20
N THR A 89 1.13 -0.72 4.51
CA THR A 89 2.32 -1.02 5.32
C THR A 89 2.99 -2.31 4.84
N ALA A 90 2.20 -3.35 4.56
CA ALA A 90 2.71 -4.59 3.99
C ALA A 90 3.37 -4.40 2.61
N CYS A 91 2.78 -3.58 1.73
CA CYS A 91 3.39 -3.23 0.44
C CYS A 91 4.71 -2.46 0.60
N LEU A 92 4.81 -1.53 1.55
CA LEU A 92 6.04 -0.80 1.84
C LEU A 92 7.15 -1.72 2.35
N ASN A 93 6.82 -2.64 3.26
CA ASN A 93 7.77 -3.64 3.73
C ASN A 93 8.24 -4.54 2.56
N HIS A 94 7.31 -4.96 1.70
CA HIS A 94 7.67 -5.77 0.53
C HIS A 94 8.58 -5.01 -0.45
N LEU A 95 8.40 -3.70 -0.62
CA LEU A 95 9.33 -2.88 -1.40
C LEU A 95 10.72 -2.86 -0.78
N SER A 96 10.81 -2.72 0.54
CA SER A 96 12.10 -2.76 1.26
C SER A 96 12.82 -4.08 1.01
N ASP A 97 12.11 -5.21 1.12
CA ASP A 97 12.68 -6.54 0.86
C ASP A 97 13.21 -6.67 -0.58
N LEU A 98 12.46 -6.16 -1.56
CA LEU A 98 12.86 -6.19 -2.97
C LEU A 98 14.07 -5.29 -3.24
N ASP A 99 14.16 -4.13 -2.57
CA ASP A 99 15.30 -3.22 -2.68
C ASP A 99 16.57 -3.85 -2.09
N GLU A 100 16.47 -4.58 -0.98
CA GLU A 100 17.58 -5.37 -0.40
C GLU A 100 18.02 -6.52 -1.32
N GLN A 101 17.06 -7.23 -1.92
CA GLN A 101 17.34 -8.28 -2.92
C GLN A 101 18.06 -7.69 -4.13
N LEU A 102 17.59 -6.56 -4.68
CA LEU A 102 18.23 -5.86 -5.79
C LEU A 102 19.66 -5.43 -5.45
N ALA A 103 19.88 -4.89 -4.25
CA ALA A 103 21.21 -4.50 -3.80
C ALA A 103 22.16 -5.70 -3.74
N THR A 104 21.67 -6.84 -3.25
CA THR A 104 22.43 -8.09 -3.15
C THR A 104 22.80 -8.63 -4.54
N GLU A 105 21.83 -8.74 -5.45
CA GLU A 105 22.09 -9.24 -6.80
C GLU A 105 23.04 -8.34 -7.60
N ARG A 106 22.96 -7.02 -7.42
CA ARG A 106 23.90 -6.07 -8.02
C ARG A 106 25.32 -6.27 -7.51
N ARG A 107 25.51 -6.56 -6.22
CA ARG A 107 26.83 -6.86 -5.65
C ARG A 107 27.40 -8.16 -6.22
N ILE A 108 26.57 -9.21 -6.35
CA ILE A 108 26.97 -10.48 -6.97
C ILE A 108 27.42 -10.26 -8.41
N LEU A 109 26.60 -9.54 -9.19
CA LEU A 109 26.91 -9.21 -10.59
C LEU A 109 28.25 -8.46 -10.71
N GLN A 110 28.47 -7.43 -9.89
CA GLN A 110 29.71 -6.66 -9.89
C GLN A 110 30.92 -7.51 -9.52
N ALA A 111 30.80 -8.40 -8.53
CA ALA A 111 31.87 -9.31 -8.12
C ALA A 111 32.23 -10.29 -9.25
N ALA A 112 31.23 -10.90 -9.88
CA ALA A 112 31.43 -11.82 -11.00
C ALA A 112 32.06 -11.12 -12.22
N GLN A 113 31.63 -9.89 -12.52
CA GLN A 113 32.23 -9.07 -13.59
C GLN A 113 33.68 -8.69 -13.30
N ARG A 114 34.02 -8.41 -12.04
CA ARG A 114 35.42 -8.15 -11.64
C ARG A 114 36.29 -9.39 -11.74
N ALA A 115 35.79 -10.54 -11.29
CA ALA A 115 36.52 -11.82 -11.34
C ALA A 115 36.72 -12.36 -12.76
N ARG A 116 35.94 -11.87 -13.73
CA ARG A 116 36.09 -12.21 -15.14
C ARG A 116 37.20 -11.43 -15.85
N ARG A 117 37.57 -10.25 -15.32
CA ARG A 117 38.67 -9.42 -15.85
C ARG A 117 40.01 -9.99 -15.43
#